data_AF-A0A9D2LLA2-F1
#
_entry.id   AF-A0A9D2LLA2-F1
#
_cell.length_a   1.000
_cell.length_b   1.000
_cell.length_c   1.000
_cell.angle_alpha   90.00
_cell.angle_beta   90.00
_cell.angle_gamma   90.00
#
_symmetry.space_group_name_H-M   'P 1'
#
loop_
_entity.id
_entity.type
_entity.pdbx_description
1 polymer ?
#
loop_
_entity_poly.entity_id
_entity_poly.type
_entity_poly.pdbx_seq_one_letter_code
_entity_poly.pdbx_strand_id
1 'polypeptide(L)'
;MGSGTMPVKNYRTKKGYYLAQDFDEKIGGKFYFLIEPLLGFGNRAFFYVRKLPSGRYEVEGEAYILTNYENVKRHKNDAARKIKGKKLYYYHLDENGAIVEKELENEIQT
;
A
#
# COMPACT_ATOMS: atom_id res chain seq x y z
N MET A 1 -7.11 -4.46 -13.00
CA MET A 1 -6.46 -4.10 -11.73
C MET A 1 -5.21 -3.32 -12.10
N GLY A 2 -5.00 -2.15 -11.51
CA GLY A 2 -3.83 -1.31 -11.81
C GLY A 2 -2.91 -1.22 -10.59
N SER A 3 -1.62 -1.00 -10.83
CA SER A 3 -0.74 -0.51 -9.77
C SER A 3 -0.97 0.99 -9.58
N GLY A 4 -0.75 1.47 -8.37
CA GLY A 4 -0.85 2.89 -8.05
C GLY A 4 -0.01 3.22 -6.84
N THR A 5 0.35 4.49 -6.70
CA THR A 5 1.26 4.94 -5.65
C THR A 5 0.66 6.05 -4.80
N MET A 6 1.03 6.09 -3.51
CA MET A 6 0.54 7.07 -2.56
C MET A 6 1.69 7.67 -1.74
N PRO A 7 1.81 9.01 -1.68
CA PRO A 7 2.81 9.67 -0.85
C PRO A 7 2.40 9.66 0.62
N VAL A 8 3.22 9.04 1.48
CA VAL A 8 2.98 8.88 2.92
C VAL A 8 4.16 9.43 3.73
N LYS A 9 3.88 9.87 4.97
CA LYS A 9 4.95 10.32 5.88
C LYS A 9 5.75 9.15 6.46
N ASN A 10 5.06 8.04 6.74
CA ASN A 10 5.66 6.79 7.18
C ASN A 10 5.09 5.67 6.29
N TYR A 11 5.97 4.89 5.67
CA TYR A 11 5.58 3.79 4.81
C TYR A 11 5.25 2.53 5.60
N ARG A 12 5.61 2.36 6.87
CA ARG A 12 5.22 1.15 7.60
C ARG A 12 3.77 1.25 8.08
N THR A 13 3.00 0.17 7.89
CA THR A 13 1.57 0.14 8.24
C THR A 13 1.20 -1.07 9.10
N LYS A 14 0.69 -0.80 10.31
CA LYS A 14 0.05 -1.83 11.15
C LYS A 14 -1.28 -2.34 10.59
N LYS A 15 -1.88 -1.59 9.66
CA LYS A 15 -3.20 -1.90 9.08
C LYS A 15 -3.09 -2.83 7.88
N GLY A 16 -1.91 -2.93 7.27
CA GLY A 16 -1.69 -3.69 6.04
C GLY A 16 -2.31 -3.08 4.78
N TYR A 17 -2.64 -1.79 4.81
CA TYR A 17 -3.11 -1.01 3.66
C TYR A 17 -2.85 0.49 3.90
N TYR A 18 -2.99 1.29 2.83
CA TYR A 18 -3.02 2.76 2.89
C TYR A 18 -4.33 3.26 2.31
N LEU A 19 -4.90 4.28 2.93
CA LEU A 19 -6.19 4.84 2.54
C LEU A 19 -6.10 6.36 2.57
N ALA A 20 -6.42 6.99 1.45
CA ALA A 20 -6.67 8.42 1.34
C ALA A 20 -8.11 8.63 0.90
N GLN A 21 -8.66 9.80 1.23
CA GLN A 21 -9.96 10.24 0.75
C GLN A 21 -9.75 11.59 0.08
N ASP A 22 -10.40 11.78 -1.07
CA ASP A 22 -10.33 13.02 -1.81
C ASP A 22 -11.65 13.26 -2.59
N PHE A 23 -11.75 14.36 -3.33
CA PHE A 23 -12.93 14.75 -4.09
C PHE A 23 -12.53 15.22 -5.49
N ASP A 24 -13.12 14.63 -6.52
CA ASP A 24 -12.98 15.08 -7.90
C ASP A 24 -14.32 14.86 -8.64
N GLU A 25 -14.91 15.94 -9.13
CA GLU A 25 -16.19 15.93 -9.84
C GLU A 25 -16.16 15.03 -11.08
N LYS A 26 -15.00 14.90 -11.74
CA LYS A 26 -14.85 14.07 -12.96
C LYS A 26 -15.00 12.59 -12.70
N ILE A 27 -14.79 12.14 -11.46
CA ILE A 27 -14.93 10.74 -11.04
C ILE A 27 -16.15 10.54 -10.13
N GLY A 28 -17.11 11.48 -10.15
CA GLY A 28 -18.37 11.38 -9.42
C GLY A 28 -18.34 11.97 -8.01
N GLY A 29 -17.36 12.84 -7.72
CA GLY A 29 -17.25 13.56 -6.45
C GLY A 29 -16.33 12.87 -5.46
N LYS A 30 -16.84 12.56 -4.26
CA LYS A 30 -16.04 11.99 -3.18
C LYS A 30 -15.58 10.57 -3.52
N PHE A 31 -14.28 10.32 -3.35
CA PHE A 31 -13.70 9.00 -3.55
C PHE A 31 -12.68 8.65 -2.47
N TYR A 32 -12.34 7.37 -2.43
CA TYR A 32 -11.33 6.80 -1.56
C TYR A 32 -10.28 6.13 -2.44
N PHE A 33 -9.02 6.48 -2.22
CA PHE A 33 -7.89 5.83 -2.85
C PHE A 33 -7.26 4.86 -1.85
N LEU A 34 -7.35 3.57 -2.16
CA LEU A 34 -6.88 2.48 -1.32
C LEU A 34 -5.72 1.76 -2.01
N ILE A 35 -4.64 1.52 -1.27
CA ILE A 35 -3.54 0.67 -1.69
C ILE A 35 -3.45 -0.54 -0.76
N GLU A 36 -3.60 -1.74 -1.35
CA GLU A 36 -3.40 -3.05 -0.74
C GLU A 36 -2.02 -3.62 -1.14
N PRO A 37 -1.44 -4.54 -0.35
CA PRO A 37 -0.15 -5.13 -0.71
C PRO A 37 -0.33 -6.10 -1.87
N LEU A 38 0.70 -6.16 -2.71
CA LEU A 38 0.81 -7.16 -3.75
C LEU A 38 1.00 -8.55 -3.13
N LEU A 39 0.37 -9.56 -3.71
CA LEU A 39 0.51 -10.94 -3.27
C LEU A 39 1.69 -11.60 -3.99
N GLY A 40 2.69 -12.01 -3.22
CA GLY A 40 3.87 -12.72 -3.73
C GLY A 40 3.80 -14.23 -3.54
N PHE A 41 4.73 -14.94 -4.16
CA PHE A 41 4.93 -16.37 -3.95
C PHE A 41 5.38 -16.69 -2.52
N GLY A 42 5.10 -17.91 -2.05
CA GLY A 42 5.68 -18.44 -0.80
C GLY A 42 5.20 -17.72 0.47
N ASN A 43 3.89 -17.49 0.57
CA ASN A 43 3.25 -16.86 1.74
C ASN A 43 3.72 -15.43 2.04
N ARG A 44 4.05 -14.67 0.98
CA ARG A 44 4.53 -13.28 1.08
C ARG A 44 3.47 -12.32 0.58
N ALA A 45 3.39 -11.16 1.22
CA ALA A 45 2.74 -9.97 0.72
C ALA A 45 3.78 -8.84 0.73
N PHE A 46 3.66 -7.85 -0.15
CA PHE A 46 4.63 -6.77 -0.18
C PHE A 46 4.11 -5.46 -0.75
N PHE A 47 4.81 -4.39 -0.40
CA PHE A 47 4.72 -3.09 -1.05
C PHE A 47 6.08 -2.75 -1.67
N TYR A 48 6.08 -1.93 -2.72
CA TYR A 48 7.28 -1.20 -3.11
C TYR A 48 7.28 0.17 -2.44
N VAL A 49 8.47 0.64 -2.08
CA VAL A 49 8.66 1.90 -1.39
C VAL A 49 9.75 2.69 -2.10
N ARG A 50 9.48 3.96 -2.39
CA ARG A 50 10.49 4.91 -2.85
C ARG A 50 10.60 6.06 -1.86
N LYS A 51 11.82 6.47 -1.50
CA LYS A 51 12.03 7.69 -0.72
C LYS A 51 11.97 8.89 -1.65
N LEU A 52 11.15 9.86 -1.33
CA LEU A 52 11.00 11.10 -2.09
C LEU A 52 12.01 12.15 -1.60
N PRO A 53 12.48 13.06 -2.48
CA PRO A 53 13.39 14.15 -2.09
C PRO A 53 12.85 15.02 -0.95
N SER A 54 11.52 15.11 -0.83
CA SER A 54 10.84 15.83 0.26
C SER A 54 10.97 15.17 1.64
N GLY A 55 11.66 14.03 1.76
CA GLY A 55 11.73 13.22 2.98
C GLY A 55 10.47 12.38 3.25
N ARG A 56 9.50 12.37 2.33
CA ARG A 56 8.33 11.47 2.36
C ARG A 56 8.66 10.16 1.68
N TYR A 57 7.73 9.21 1.73
CA TYR A 57 7.80 7.96 0.99
C TYR A 57 6.66 7.88 0.01
N GLU A 58 6.89 7.22 -1.10
CA GLU A 58 5.87 6.79 -2.04
C GLU A 58 5.71 5.28 -1.89
N VAL A 59 4.50 4.82 -1.60
CA VAL A 59 4.21 3.40 -1.49
C VAL A 59 3.39 2.95 -2.69
N GLU A 60 3.83 1.88 -3.32
CA GLU A 60 3.15 1.24 -4.44
C GLU A 60 2.61 -0.13 -4.03
N GLY A 61 1.40 -0.42 -4.52
CA GLY A 61 0.76 -1.72 -4.38
C GLY A 61 -0.42 -1.86 -5.32
N GLU A 62 -1.35 -2.72 -4.95
CA GLU A 62 -2.60 -2.93 -5.66
C GLU A 62 -3.58 -1.79 -5.33
N ALA A 63 -3.91 -0.98 -6.34
CA ALA A 63 -4.62 0.28 -6.12
C ALA A 63 -6.09 0.22 -6.53
N TYR A 64 -6.92 0.91 -5.76
CA TYR A 64 -8.37 0.98 -5.93
C TYR A 64 -8.89 2.41 -5.74
N ILE A 65 -9.73 2.87 -6.67
CA ILE A 65 -10.55 4.08 -6.53
C ILE A 65 -11.97 3.63 -6.19
N LEU A 66 -12.45 3.99 -5.01
CA LEU A 66 -13.73 3.54 -4.47
C LEU A 66 -14.61 4.76 -4.16
N THR A 67 -15.79 4.84 -4.75
CA THR A 67 -16.77 5.91 -4.50
C THR A 67 -17.80 5.56 -3.41
N ASN A 68 -17.84 4.29 -2.99
CA ASN A 68 -18.76 3.79 -1.97
C ASN A 68 -18.00 3.31 -0.73
N TYR A 69 -18.36 3.83 0.44
CA TYR A 69 -17.72 3.51 1.71
C TYR A 69 -17.91 2.04 2.16
N GLU A 70 -19.01 1.38 1.79
CA GLU A 70 -19.21 -0.03 2.09
C GLU A 70 -18.22 -0.92 1.30
N ASN A 71 -17.88 -0.52 0.07
CA ASN A 71 -16.81 -1.18 -0.69
C ASN A 71 -15.46 -1.00 0.01
N VAL A 72 -15.18 0.20 0.54
CA VAL A 72 -13.94 0.45 1.32
C VAL A 72 -13.85 -0.50 2.52
N LYS A 73 -14.93 -0.68 3.27
CA LYS A 73 -14.96 -1.63 4.40
C LYS A 73 -14.69 -3.07 3.94
N ARG A 74 -15.35 -3.51 2.86
CA ARG A 74 -15.15 -4.86 2.30
C ARG A 74 -13.69 -5.09 1.92
N HIS A 75 -13.12 -4.18 1.13
CA HIS A 75 -11.71 -4.24 0.72
C HIS A 75 -10.76 -4.29 1.91
N LYS A 76 -10.96 -3.44 2.92
CA LYS A 76 -10.14 -3.47 4.14
C LYS A 76 -10.19 -4.80 4.87
N ASN A 77 -11.38 -5.39 4.99
CA ASN A 77 -11.55 -6.69 5.64
C ASN A 77 -10.91 -7.82 4.82
N ASP A 78 -11.03 -7.76 3.50
CA ASP A 78 -10.44 -8.74 2.59
C ASP A 78 -8.91 -8.62 2.56
N ALA A 79 -8.36 -7.41 2.51
CA ALA A 79 -6.93 -7.16 2.64
C ALA A 79 -6.38 -7.73 3.96
N ALA A 80 -7.03 -7.44 5.08
CA ALA A 80 -6.64 -7.96 6.39
C ALA A 80 -6.67 -9.50 6.44
N ARG A 81 -7.66 -10.14 5.79
CA ARG A 81 -7.74 -11.60 5.67
C ARG A 81 -6.63 -12.15 4.77
N LYS A 82 -6.39 -11.54 3.61
CA LYS A 82 -5.37 -11.94 2.65
C LYS A 82 -3.97 -11.90 3.25
N ILE A 83 -3.66 -10.92 4.09
CA ILE A 83 -2.33 -10.79 4.71
C ILE A 83 -2.20 -11.58 6.02
N LYS A 84 -3.30 -12.06 6.61
CA LYS A 84 -3.27 -12.80 7.87
C LYS A 84 -2.39 -14.05 7.73
N GLY A 85 -1.36 -14.14 8.57
CA GLY A 85 -0.40 -15.25 8.53
C GLY A 85 0.63 -15.16 7.40
N LYS A 86 0.61 -14.11 6.57
CA LYS A 86 1.64 -13.84 5.56
C LYS A 86 2.78 -13.00 6.14
N LYS A 87 3.96 -13.10 5.53
CA LYS A 87 5.08 -12.18 5.79
C LYS A 87 4.92 -10.94 4.91
N LEU A 88 4.76 -9.77 5.53
CA LEU A 88 4.64 -8.49 4.83
C LEU A 88 6.02 -7.83 4.66
N TYR A 89 6.44 -7.62 3.41
CA TYR A 89 7.72 -7.01 3.07
C TYR A 89 7.56 -5.60 2.51
N TYR A 90 8.59 -4.77 2.70
CA TYR A 90 8.79 -3.52 1.99
C TYR A 90 10.06 -3.65 1.15
N TYR A 91 9.89 -3.56 -0.16
CA TYR A 91 11.00 -3.53 -1.10
C TYR A 91 11.29 -2.08 -1.44
N HIS A 92 12.43 -1.57 -0.99
CA HIS A 92 12.86 -0.21 -1.29
C HIS A 92 13.48 -0.16 -2.68
N LEU A 93 12.97 0.75 -3.50
CA LEU A 93 13.40 0.98 -4.87
C LEU A 93 14.34 2.18 -4.94
N ASP A 94 15.35 2.09 -5.80
CA ASP A 94 16.12 3.24 -6.24
C ASP A 94 15.36 4.07 -7.30
N GLU A 95 16.03 5.09 -7.83
CA GLU A 95 15.49 5.98 -8.88
C GLU A 95 15.25 5.24 -10.21
N ASN A 96 15.94 4.12 -10.45
CA ASN A 96 15.79 3.29 -11.66
C ASN A 96 14.75 2.17 -11.48
N GLY A 97 14.13 2.05 -10.30
CA GLY A 97 13.17 0.99 -9.98
C GLY A 97 13.81 -0.34 -9.60
N ALA A 98 15.11 -0.40 -9.33
CA ALA A 98 15.78 -1.58 -8.82
C ALA A 98 15.59 -1.70 -7.31
N ILE A 99 15.39 -2.94 -6.82
CA ILE A 99 15.27 -3.20 -5.38
C ILE A 99 16.66 -3.11 -4.75
N VAL A 100 16.84 -2.14 -3.84
CA VAL A 100 18.10 -1.93 -3.10
C VAL A 100 18.05 -2.45 -1.67
N GLU A 101 16.87 -2.54 -1.07
CA GLU A 101 16.69 -3.01 0.30
C GLU A 101 15.36 -3.76 0.45
N LYS A 102 15.35 -4.71 1.39
CA LYS A 102 14.19 -5.53 1.72
C LYS A 102 14.02 -5.56 3.23
N GLU A 103 12.86 -5.12 3.71
CA GLU A 103 12.52 -5.13 5.13
C GLU A 103 11.30 -6.00 5.38
N LEU A 104 11.32 -6.81 6.45
CA LEU A 104 10.13 -7.49 6.96
C LEU A 104 9.45 -6.62 8.03
N GLU A 105 8.12 -6.48 7.99
CA GLU A 105 7.36 -5.66 8.96
C GLU A 105 7.67 -6.02 10.43
N ASN A 106 7.94 -7.30 10.72
CA ASN A 106 8.19 -7.81 12.08
C ASN A 106 9.67 -7.78 12.52
N GLU A 107 10.62 -7.33 11.71
CA GLU A 107 12.06 -7.38 12.04
C GLU A 107 12.58 -6.20 12.89
N ILE A 108 11.71 -5.31 13.37
CA ILE A 108 12.13 -4.23 14.30
C ILE A 108 11.28 -4.25 15.57
N GLN A 109 11.63 -5.17 16.45
CA GLN A 109 11.50 -5.03 17.90
C GLN A 109 12.78 -5.57 18.54
N THR A 110 13.76 -4.71 18.74
CA THR A 110 14.70 -4.81 19.87
C THR A 110 15.16 -3.40 20.23
#